data_AF-A0A0L8GU67-F1
#
_entry.id   AF-A0A0L8GU67-F1
#
_cell.length_a   1.000
_cell.length_b   1.000
_cell.length_c   1.000
_cell.angle_alpha   90.00
_cell.angle_beta   90.00
_cell.angle_gamma   90.00
#
_symmetry.space_group_name_H-M   'P 1'
#
loop_
_entity.id
_entity.type
_entity.pdbx_description
1 polymer ?
#
loop_
_entity_poly.entity_id
_entity_poly.type
_entity_poly.pdbx_seq_one_letter_code
_entity_poly.pdbx_strand_id
1 'polypeptide(L)'
;MWDKVVKHDLQTLSLTEEEKLEGDNKYMCSHCKTKQNAIRTIQLQKLPPVLNLQLLRFVFDKQNGQKKKLNNYIQFPEVLDMTEYLKDSGADGSKPVVYDLSAVLIHRGISAYSGHYIAHIKDRTSQAWYKFNDEETERMQGRNLHLGNEEEVHIQESSSSTNKSKAPRLTKGYHSSRNAYMLVYIKRLSEDKTANSSESEKVSEELLPKHVRDYVLMDNKRFENWIQELLNMRDQSVEIGRERQEEIKYVYYSLVPKGNVLNMFEWLSLDWLSRWLTDPIKAPSINNQSFLCCHS
;
A
#
# COMPACT_ATOMS: atom_id res chain seq x y z
N MET A 1 -16.19 21.12 28.85
CA MET A 1 -15.83 21.26 27.42
C MET A 1 -14.83 20.19 26.93
N TRP A 2 -14.40 19.28 27.81
CA TRP A 2 -13.47 18.18 27.51
C TRP A 2 -14.16 16.84 27.14
N ASP A 3 -15.47 16.69 27.41
CA ASP A 3 -16.22 15.44 27.14
C ASP A 3 -16.82 15.29 25.73
N LYS A 4 -16.77 16.33 24.89
CA LYS A 4 -17.46 16.32 23.58
C LYS A 4 -16.57 15.96 22.39
N VAL A 5 -15.24 16.07 22.52
CA VAL A 5 -14.33 15.87 21.38
C VAL A 5 -13.93 14.40 21.21
N VAL A 6 -13.95 13.59 22.27
CA VAL A 6 -13.57 12.17 22.21
C VAL A 6 -14.74 11.25 21.82
N LYS A 7 -16.00 11.66 22.11
CA LYS A 7 -17.18 10.84 21.81
C LYS A 7 -17.46 10.61 20.32
N HIS A 8 -16.93 11.43 19.43
CA HIS A 8 -17.31 11.36 18.01
C HIS A 8 -16.39 10.49 17.14
N ASP A 9 -15.14 10.23 17.57
CA ASP A 9 -14.13 9.67 16.67
C ASP A 9 -13.59 8.29 17.09
N LEU A 10 -13.91 7.82 18.29
CA LEU A 10 -13.71 6.42 18.70
C LEU A 10 -15.06 5.80 19.05
N GLN A 11 -15.66 5.10 18.08
CA GLN A 11 -16.94 4.40 18.21
C GLN A 11 -16.99 3.35 19.34
N THR A 12 -15.87 3.04 19.98
CA THR A 12 -15.82 2.12 21.12
C THR A 12 -16.73 2.56 22.27
N LEU A 13 -16.86 3.87 22.53
CA LEU A 13 -17.81 4.38 23.53
C LEU A 13 -19.27 4.29 23.06
N SER A 14 -19.53 4.47 21.76
CA SER A 14 -20.89 4.31 21.20
C SER A 14 -21.32 2.86 21.09
N LEU A 15 -20.38 1.91 20.99
CA LEU A 15 -20.70 0.49 20.79
C LEU A 15 -21.43 -0.09 22.00
N THR A 16 -21.02 0.28 23.22
CA THR A 16 -21.59 -0.24 24.46
C THR A 16 -22.65 0.69 25.08
N GLU A 17 -22.97 1.81 24.44
CA GLU A 17 -24.04 2.71 24.90
C GLU A 17 -25.42 2.07 24.69
N GLU A 18 -26.35 2.39 25.59
CA GLU A 18 -27.73 1.91 25.48
C GLU A 18 -28.46 2.60 24.32
N GLU A 19 -29.11 1.80 23.48
CA GLU A 19 -29.94 2.29 22.39
C GLU A 19 -31.43 2.08 22.70
N LYS A 20 -32.20 3.17 22.68
CA LYS A 20 -33.65 3.13 22.88
C LYS A 20 -34.34 2.80 21.56
N LEU A 21 -35.05 1.67 21.53
CA LEU A 21 -35.85 1.20 20.41
C LEU A 21 -37.29 1.71 20.59
N GLU A 22 -37.56 2.92 20.11
CA GLU A 22 -38.85 3.61 20.23
C GLU A 22 -39.38 4.08 18.86
N GLY A 23 -40.62 4.58 18.81
CA GLY A 23 -41.24 5.08 17.58
C GLY A 23 -41.33 4.02 16.47
N ASP A 24 -40.77 4.33 15.30
CA ASP A 24 -40.75 3.42 14.14
C ASP A 24 -39.79 2.23 14.33
N ASN A 25 -38.77 2.41 15.19
CA ASN A 25 -37.69 1.45 15.48
C ASN A 25 -38.00 0.51 16.65
N LYS A 26 -39.26 0.41 17.10
CA LYS A 26 -39.69 -0.48 18.19
C LYS A 26 -39.34 -1.95 17.92
N TYR A 27 -38.99 -2.65 19.00
CA TYR A 27 -38.69 -4.08 18.99
C TYR A 27 -39.94 -4.94 18.80
N MET A 28 -39.88 -5.94 17.92
CA MET A 28 -40.97 -6.90 17.75
C MET A 28 -40.88 -7.98 18.84
N CYS A 29 -41.75 -7.88 19.84
CA CYS A 29 -41.75 -8.83 20.95
C CYS A 29 -42.36 -10.18 20.53
N SER A 30 -41.59 -11.27 20.67
CA SER A 30 -42.04 -12.62 20.35
C SER A 30 -43.17 -13.13 21.24
N HIS A 31 -43.33 -12.58 22.45
CA HIS A 31 -44.40 -12.93 23.39
C HIS A 31 -45.65 -12.07 23.17
N CYS A 32 -45.50 -10.74 23.13
CA CYS A 32 -46.64 -9.82 22.96
C CYS A 32 -47.18 -9.77 21.51
N LYS A 33 -46.46 -10.36 20.54
CA LYS A 33 -46.76 -10.35 19.10
C LYS A 33 -47.00 -8.96 18.51
N THR A 34 -46.40 -7.93 19.12
CA THR A 34 -46.59 -6.52 18.80
C THR A 34 -45.28 -5.75 18.97
N LYS A 35 -45.17 -4.58 18.32
CA LYS A 35 -44.02 -3.66 18.45
C LYS A 35 -44.05 -2.96 19.80
N GLN A 36 -42.98 -3.10 20.57
CA GLN A 36 -42.83 -2.56 21.93
C GLN A 36 -41.58 -1.68 22.03
N ASN A 37 -41.61 -0.74 22.97
CA ASN A 37 -40.40 0.00 23.34
C ASN A 37 -39.41 -0.97 24.02
N ALA A 38 -38.14 -0.86 23.70
CA ALA A 38 -37.09 -1.69 24.29
C ALA A 38 -35.77 -0.92 24.41
N ILE A 39 -34.84 -1.45 25.20
CA ILE A 39 -33.47 -0.97 25.27
C ILE A 39 -32.57 -2.08 24.71
N ARG A 40 -31.71 -1.74 23.76
CA ARG A 40 -30.69 -2.62 23.20
C ARG A 40 -29.33 -2.20 23.72
N THR A 41 -28.56 -3.15 24.24
CA THR A 41 -27.18 -2.94 24.70
C THR A 41 -26.26 -3.96 24.07
N ILE A 42 -24.98 -3.61 23.89
CA ILE A 42 -23.93 -4.52 23.44
C ILE A 42 -22.90 -4.60 24.55
N GLN A 43 -22.50 -5.81 24.90
CA GLN A 43 -21.53 -6.05 25.97
C GLN A 43 -20.42 -6.98 25.49
N LEU A 44 -19.17 -6.60 25.75
CA LEU A 44 -18.01 -7.41 25.39
C LEU A 44 -17.77 -8.47 26.47
N GLN A 45 -17.78 -9.75 26.09
CA GLN A 45 -17.55 -10.85 27.03
C GLN A 45 -16.06 -11.22 27.11
N LYS A 46 -15.40 -11.34 25.96
CA LYS A 46 -13.99 -11.72 25.84
C LYS A 46 -13.38 -10.96 24.66
N LEU A 47 -12.08 -10.70 24.75
CA LEU A 47 -11.31 -10.04 23.69
C LEU A 47 -10.16 -10.94 23.19
N PRO A 48 -9.86 -10.92 21.88
CA PRO A 48 -8.82 -11.76 21.27
C PRO A 48 -7.41 -11.30 21.66
N PRO A 49 -6.37 -12.15 21.55
CA PRO A 49 -4.98 -11.75 21.77
C PRO A 49 -4.53 -10.63 20.83
N VAL A 50 -5.05 -10.59 19.60
CA VAL A 50 -4.81 -9.52 18.62
C VAL A 50 -6.14 -8.83 18.32
N LEU A 51 -6.20 -7.53 18.58
CA LEU A 51 -7.38 -6.70 18.38
C LEU A 51 -7.17 -5.81 17.16
N ASN A 52 -7.96 -6.05 16.11
CA ASN A 52 -7.99 -5.23 14.90
C ASN A 52 -9.15 -4.24 14.99
N LEU A 53 -8.83 -2.95 15.04
CA LEU A 53 -9.81 -1.87 15.09
C LEU A 53 -9.83 -1.15 13.74
N GLN A 54 -10.88 -1.39 12.96
CA GLN A 54 -11.11 -0.67 11.70
C GLN A 54 -11.80 0.67 11.99
N LEU A 55 -11.19 1.76 11.53
CA LEU A 55 -11.74 3.10 11.68
C LEU A 55 -12.73 3.37 10.54
N LEU A 56 -14.00 3.63 10.86
CA LEU A 56 -15.07 3.87 9.88
C LEU A 56 -14.95 5.26 9.22
N ARG A 57 -13.92 5.43 8.39
CA ARG A 57 -13.63 6.69 7.69
C ARG A 57 -14.42 6.89 6.40
N PHE A 58 -15.10 5.88 5.88
CA PHE A 58 -15.86 6.01 4.64
C PHE A 58 -17.34 6.15 4.96
N VAL A 59 -17.87 7.34 4.71
CA VAL A 59 -19.29 7.68 4.94
C VAL A 59 -19.99 7.97 3.63
N PHE A 60 -21.31 7.77 3.59
CA PHE A 60 -22.10 8.14 2.42
C PHE A 60 -22.57 9.59 2.55
N ASP A 61 -22.13 10.44 1.63
CA ASP A 61 -22.58 11.83 1.54
C ASP A 61 -23.92 11.86 0.78
N LYS A 62 -25.02 12.00 1.52
CA LYS A 62 -26.37 12.02 0.95
C LYS A 62 -26.62 13.19 0.00
N GLN A 63 -25.90 14.30 0.15
CA GLN A 63 -26.10 15.46 -0.72
C GLN A 63 -25.51 15.22 -2.10
N ASN A 64 -24.31 14.64 -2.13
CA ASN A 64 -23.57 14.39 -3.37
C ASN A 64 -23.82 12.99 -3.94
N GLY A 65 -24.52 12.12 -3.21
CA GLY A 65 -24.84 10.75 -3.63
C GLY A 65 -23.62 9.83 -3.74
N GLN A 66 -22.50 10.19 -3.11
CA GLN A 66 -21.22 9.49 -3.25
C GLN A 66 -20.60 9.14 -1.90
N LYS A 67 -19.76 8.09 -1.88
CA LYS A 67 -18.94 7.78 -0.70
C LYS A 67 -17.83 8.82 -0.55
N LYS A 68 -17.66 9.31 0.67
CA LYS A 68 -16.67 10.31 1.06
C LYS A 68 -15.77 9.77 2.16
N LYS A 69 -14.48 10.01 2.05
CA LYS A 69 -13.51 9.72 3.12
C LYS A 69 -13.46 10.87 4.13
N LEU A 70 -13.46 10.53 5.41
CA LEU A 70 -13.25 11.43 6.54
C LEU A 70 -11.75 11.59 6.82
N ASN A 71 -11.24 12.81 6.60
CA ASN A 71 -9.83 13.19 6.78
C ASN A 71 -9.59 14.01 8.06
N ASN A 72 -10.51 13.93 9.05
CA ASN A 72 -10.32 14.50 10.37
C ASN A 72 -9.24 13.72 11.16
N TYR A 73 -8.55 14.43 12.04
CA TYR A 73 -7.61 13.79 12.97
C TYR A 73 -8.37 12.90 13.94
N ILE A 74 -7.93 11.66 14.07
CA ILE A 74 -8.36 10.74 15.13
C ILE A 74 -7.15 10.53 16.03
N GLN A 75 -7.36 10.66 17.33
CA GLN A 75 -6.37 10.32 18.34
C GLN A 75 -6.61 8.90 18.86
N PHE A 76 -5.54 8.16 19.10
CA PHE A 76 -5.61 6.80 19.64
C PHE A 76 -4.40 6.55 20.56
N PRO A 77 -4.58 5.78 21.64
CA PRO A 77 -3.53 5.59 22.63
C PRO A 77 -2.45 4.62 22.14
N GLU A 78 -1.22 4.75 22.62
CA GLU A 78 -0.19 3.71 22.47
C GLU A 78 -0.54 2.47 23.30
N VAL A 79 -1.21 2.67 24.45
CA VAL A 79 -1.65 1.64 25.39
C VAL A 79 -3.15 1.72 25.56
N LEU A 80 -3.87 0.68 25.13
CA LEU A 80 -5.33 0.61 25.18
C LEU A 80 -5.77 -0.28 26.34
N ASP A 81 -6.36 0.31 27.38
CA ASP A 81 -7.00 -0.43 28.47
C ASP A 81 -8.46 -0.74 28.10
N MET A 82 -8.78 -2.02 28.00
CA MET A 82 -10.13 -2.50 27.66
C MET A 82 -10.87 -3.09 28.87
N THR A 83 -10.29 -3.02 30.07
CA THR A 83 -10.79 -3.70 31.28
C THR A 83 -12.22 -3.29 31.62
N GLU A 84 -12.52 -1.99 31.55
CA GLU A 84 -13.84 -1.42 31.91
C GLU A 84 -14.95 -1.75 30.91
N TYR A 85 -14.62 -2.17 29.69
CA TYR A 85 -15.59 -2.47 28.64
C TYR A 85 -16.05 -3.93 28.65
N LEU A 86 -15.44 -4.77 29.50
CA LEU A 86 -15.80 -6.17 29.64
C LEU A 86 -16.95 -6.36 30.64
N LYS A 87 -17.76 -7.40 30.42
CA LYS A 87 -18.92 -7.72 31.28
C LYS A 87 -18.56 -7.87 32.76
N ASP A 88 -17.41 -8.48 33.04
CA ASP A 88 -16.96 -8.77 34.40
C ASP A 88 -16.03 -7.66 34.95
N SER A 89 -16.14 -6.44 34.41
CA SER A 89 -15.44 -5.26 34.94
C SER A 89 -15.89 -5.01 36.38
N GLY A 90 -14.95 -5.10 37.33
CA GLY A 90 -15.23 -4.88 38.76
C GLY A 90 -15.66 -6.10 39.58
N ALA A 91 -15.70 -7.31 39.00
CA ALA A 91 -15.74 -8.53 39.82
C ALA A 91 -14.41 -8.70 40.58
N ASP A 92 -14.48 -9.08 41.85
CA ASP A 92 -13.32 -9.30 42.70
C ASP A 92 -12.40 -10.37 42.05
N GLY A 93 -11.19 -9.97 41.62
CA GLY A 93 -10.25 -10.83 40.88
C GLY A 93 -10.24 -10.68 39.34
N SER A 94 -10.94 -9.69 38.76
CA SER A 94 -10.86 -9.36 37.33
C SER A 94 -9.43 -8.98 36.91
N LYS A 95 -8.85 -9.71 35.96
CA LYS A 95 -7.50 -9.44 35.45
C LYS A 95 -7.54 -8.25 34.48
N PRO A 96 -6.59 -7.30 34.57
CA PRO A 96 -6.54 -6.18 33.64
C PRO A 96 -6.34 -6.67 32.20
N VAL A 97 -7.10 -6.10 31.28
CA VAL A 97 -7.07 -6.44 29.85
C VAL A 97 -6.52 -5.25 29.07
N VAL A 98 -5.19 -5.17 29.04
CA VAL A 98 -4.44 -4.08 28.43
C VAL A 98 -3.78 -4.54 27.13
N TYR A 99 -3.78 -3.68 26.13
CA TYR A 99 -3.14 -3.91 24.84
C TYR A 99 -2.10 -2.84 24.51
N ASP A 100 -1.07 -3.23 23.77
CA ASP A 100 -0.10 -2.31 23.17
C ASP A 100 -0.36 -2.15 21.68
N LEU A 101 -0.25 -0.92 21.18
CA LEU A 101 -0.30 -0.63 19.76
C LEU A 101 0.89 -1.31 19.06
N SER A 102 0.58 -2.17 18.09
CA SER A 102 1.57 -2.94 17.34
C SER A 102 1.66 -2.55 15.88
N ALA A 103 0.56 -2.10 15.26
CA ALA A 103 0.60 -1.58 13.90
C ALA A 103 -0.48 -0.53 13.64
N VAL A 104 -0.21 0.34 12.66
CA VAL A 104 -1.13 1.34 12.14
C VAL A 104 -1.12 1.23 10.61
N LEU A 105 -2.24 0.83 10.03
CA LEU A 105 -2.43 0.86 8.58
C LEU A 105 -2.98 2.23 8.19
N ILE A 106 -2.39 2.81 7.16
CA ILE A 106 -2.74 4.12 6.65
C ILE A 106 -3.33 3.96 5.25
N HIS A 107 -4.42 4.68 4.97
CA HIS A 107 -4.95 4.83 3.62
C HIS A 107 -4.70 6.26 3.13
N ARG A 108 -3.82 6.42 2.15
CA ARG A 108 -3.56 7.68 1.45
C ARG A 108 -4.51 7.83 0.27
N GLY A 109 -5.04 9.03 0.07
CA GLY A 109 -6.01 9.30 -1.00
C GLY A 109 -7.32 9.85 -0.47
N ILE A 110 -8.03 10.56 -1.35
CA ILE A 110 -9.26 11.33 -1.05
C ILE A 110 -10.51 10.47 -1.27
N SER A 111 -10.41 9.48 -2.15
CA SER A 111 -11.52 8.62 -2.57
C SER A 111 -11.77 7.47 -1.59
N ALA A 112 -12.99 6.96 -1.58
CA ALA A 112 -13.34 5.67 -0.98
C ALA A 112 -13.11 4.47 -1.91
N TYR A 113 -12.85 4.74 -3.20
CA TYR A 113 -12.72 3.75 -4.25
C TYR A 113 -11.28 3.53 -4.70
N SER A 114 -10.38 4.46 -4.36
CA SER A 114 -8.97 4.43 -4.74
C SER A 114 -8.11 5.09 -3.67
N GLY A 115 -6.88 4.63 -3.57
CA GLY A 115 -5.88 5.15 -2.67
C GLY A 115 -4.70 4.20 -2.56
N HIS A 116 -3.77 4.56 -1.69
CA HIS A 116 -2.54 3.83 -1.45
C HIS A 116 -2.44 3.39 0.01
N TYR A 117 -2.16 2.12 0.25
CA TYR A 117 -2.08 1.57 1.60
C TYR A 117 -0.63 1.43 2.02
N ILE A 118 -0.32 1.92 3.22
CA ILE A 118 0.98 1.69 3.84
C ILE A 118 0.78 1.19 5.27
N ALA A 119 1.79 0.50 5.80
CA ALA A 119 1.75 -0.03 7.16
C ALA A 119 2.90 0.53 8.00
N HIS A 120 2.57 1.02 9.19
CA HIS A 120 3.57 1.26 10.24
C HIS A 120 3.49 0.12 11.23
N ILE A 121 4.56 -0.62 11.42
CA ILE A 121 4.60 -1.80 12.30
C ILE A 121 5.73 -1.63 13.31
N LYS A 122 5.42 -1.89 14.58
CA LYS A 122 6.40 -1.91 15.67
C LYS A 122 7.04 -3.28 15.73
N ASP A 123 8.35 -3.34 15.53
CA ASP A 123 9.09 -4.57 15.79
C ASP A 123 9.13 -4.83 17.30
N ARG A 124 8.71 -6.03 17.70
CA ARG A 124 8.66 -6.44 19.12
C ARG A 124 10.05 -6.58 19.72
N THR A 125 11.05 -6.94 18.91
CA THR A 125 12.40 -7.20 19.40
C THR A 125 13.15 -5.91 19.64
N SER A 126 13.25 -5.06 18.63
CA SER A 126 13.96 -3.78 18.72
C SER A 126 13.13 -2.65 19.34
N GLN A 127 11.81 -2.82 19.47
CA GLN A 127 10.85 -1.79 19.87
C GLN A 127 10.86 -0.55 18.94
N ALA A 128 11.46 -0.68 17.75
CA ALA A 128 11.50 0.37 16.75
C ALA A 128 10.30 0.27 15.80
N TRP A 129 9.88 1.41 15.27
CA TRP A 129 8.83 1.46 14.26
C TRP A 129 9.44 1.40 12.85
N TYR A 130 8.75 0.69 11.96
CA TYR A 130 9.09 0.55 10.56
C TYR A 130 7.89 0.98 9.71
N LYS A 131 8.16 1.73 8.65
CA LYS A 131 7.21 2.08 7.59
C LYS A 131 7.41 1.11 6.43
N PHE A 132 6.36 0.39 6.08
CA PHE A 132 6.29 -0.50 4.92
C PHE A 132 5.41 0.14 3.86
N ASN A 133 6.03 0.46 2.73
CA ASN A 133 5.42 1.10 1.57
C ASN A 133 5.76 0.25 0.34
N ASP A 134 4.95 -0.78 0.09
CA ASP A 134 5.21 -1.79 -0.94
C ASP A 134 6.62 -2.41 -0.83
N GLU A 135 7.50 -2.15 -1.80
CA GLU A 135 8.88 -2.63 -1.86
C GLU A 135 9.82 -1.85 -0.92
N GLU A 136 9.40 -0.67 -0.44
CA GLU A 136 10.20 0.20 0.40
C GLU A 136 9.95 -0.08 1.89
N THR A 137 11.01 -0.39 2.63
CA THR A 137 10.97 -0.51 4.09
C THR A 137 11.91 0.50 4.74
N GLU A 138 11.37 1.34 5.61
CA GLU A 138 12.12 2.41 6.28
C GLU A 138 12.01 2.26 7.81
N ARG A 139 13.15 2.22 8.50
CA ARG A 139 13.17 2.29 9.97
C ARG A 139 13.01 3.73 10.43
N MET A 140 12.04 4.00 11.30
CA MET A 140 11.82 5.32 11.86
C MET A 140 12.90 5.69 12.89
N GLN A 141 13.27 6.96 12.96
CA GLN A 141 14.23 7.44 13.95
C GLN A 141 13.60 7.49 15.35
N GLY A 142 14.27 6.82 16.30
CA GLY A 142 13.81 6.73 17.69
C GLY A 142 12.74 5.65 17.91
N ARG A 143 12.11 5.70 19.09
CA ARG A 143 11.03 4.76 19.49
C ARG A 143 9.62 5.32 19.26
N ASN A 144 9.53 6.61 18.91
CA ASN A 144 8.25 7.28 18.76
C ASN A 144 7.70 7.06 17.35
N LEU A 145 6.43 6.71 17.28
CA LEU A 145 5.69 6.67 16.02
C LEU A 145 5.35 8.10 15.56
N HIS A 146 5.84 8.48 14.39
CA HIS A 146 5.58 9.78 13.78
C HIS A 146 4.59 9.62 12.62
N LEU A 147 3.33 10.01 12.83
CA LEU A 147 2.28 9.97 11.81
C LEU A 147 1.99 11.39 11.30
N GLY A 148 1.60 11.51 10.02
CA GLY A 148 1.09 12.77 9.45
C GLY A 148 2.08 13.58 8.61
N ASN A 149 3.33 13.15 8.47
CA ASN A 149 4.30 13.70 7.50
C ASN A 149 4.18 13.04 6.11
N GLU A 150 3.15 12.23 5.92
CA GLU A 150 2.93 11.52 4.68
C GLU A 150 2.45 12.49 3.62
N GLU A 151 3.31 12.80 2.65
CA GLU A 151 2.97 13.66 1.53
C GLU A 151 1.71 13.11 0.84
N GLU A 152 0.63 13.91 0.87
CA GLU A 152 -0.52 13.67 0.02
C GLU A 152 -0.01 13.82 -1.41
N VAL A 153 -0.01 12.71 -2.17
CA VAL A 153 0.37 12.69 -3.58
C VAL A 153 -0.36 13.84 -4.28
N HIS A 154 0.43 14.79 -4.78
CA HIS A 154 -0.02 16.00 -5.44
C HIS A 154 -1.08 15.70 -6.50
N ILE A 155 -2.30 16.22 -6.32
CA ILE A 155 -3.11 16.64 -7.46
C ILE A 155 -3.00 18.16 -7.52
N GLN A 156 -2.19 18.63 -8.46
CA GLN A 156 -2.31 19.98 -8.99
C GLN A 156 -3.71 20.09 -9.60
N GLU A 157 -4.59 20.88 -8.99
CA GLU A 157 -5.18 22.08 -9.59
C GLU A 157 -6.37 22.60 -8.77
N SER A 158 -6.30 23.91 -8.49
CA SER A 158 -7.45 24.81 -8.31
C SER A 158 -8.41 24.57 -7.14
N SER A 159 -7.93 24.81 -5.92
CA SER A 159 -8.67 25.69 -5.01
C SER A 159 -7.73 26.29 -3.99
N SER A 160 -7.44 27.58 -4.21
CA SER A 160 -7.05 28.52 -3.18
C SER A 160 -7.87 28.31 -1.91
N SER A 161 -7.19 28.28 -0.75
CA SER A 161 -7.72 28.26 0.62
C SER A 161 -8.20 26.91 1.19
N THR A 162 -7.28 25.98 1.42
CA THR A 162 -7.50 24.98 2.49
C THR A 162 -6.84 25.46 3.78
N ASN A 163 -7.68 25.88 4.73
CA ASN A 163 -7.32 26.00 6.13
C ASN A 163 -6.60 24.71 6.54
N LYS A 164 -5.27 24.74 6.69
CA LYS A 164 -4.52 23.66 7.32
C LYS A 164 -5.06 23.55 8.74
N SER A 165 -5.99 22.62 8.96
CA SER A 165 -6.48 22.30 10.29
C SER A 165 -5.27 21.94 11.14
N LYS A 166 -4.95 22.81 12.10
CA LYS A 166 -3.83 22.58 13.01
C LYS A 166 -4.04 21.23 13.68
N ALA A 167 -2.98 20.41 13.71
CA ALA A 167 -3.04 19.14 14.43
C ALA A 167 -3.47 19.43 15.88
N PRO A 168 -4.44 18.67 16.42
CA PRO A 168 -4.90 18.86 17.80
C PRO A 168 -3.74 18.61 18.76
N ARG A 169 -3.76 19.27 19.93
CA ARG A 169 -2.75 19.08 20.98
C ARG A 169 -2.69 17.60 21.35
N LEU A 170 -1.52 17.00 21.20
CA LEU A 170 -1.32 15.57 21.47
C LEU A 170 -1.16 15.34 22.97
N THR A 171 -1.95 14.43 23.52
CA THR A 171 -1.80 13.93 24.90
C THR A 171 -0.61 12.97 24.96
N LYS A 172 0.10 12.94 26.09
CA LYS A 172 1.22 12.01 26.29
C LYS A 172 0.72 10.56 26.18
N GLY A 173 1.42 9.72 25.43
CA GLY A 173 1.03 8.32 25.21
C GLY A 173 -0.10 8.13 24.19
N TYR A 174 -0.43 9.15 23.39
CA TYR A 174 -1.35 9.05 22.27
C TYR A 174 -0.64 9.37 20.96
N HIS A 175 -1.19 8.85 19.88
CA HIS A 175 -0.86 9.19 18.50
C HIS A 175 -2.07 9.88 17.85
N SER A 176 -1.83 10.64 16.79
CA SER A 176 -2.86 11.34 16.03
C SER A 176 -2.64 11.12 14.54
N SER A 177 -3.71 10.80 13.81
CA SER A 177 -3.62 10.62 12.35
C SER A 177 -4.90 11.03 11.65
N ARG A 178 -4.75 11.64 10.47
CA ARG A 178 -5.85 11.95 9.54
C ARG A 178 -6.20 10.78 8.63
N ASN A 179 -5.28 9.83 8.47
CA ASN A 179 -5.33 8.81 7.43
C ASN A 179 -5.23 7.37 7.98
N ALA A 180 -5.06 7.20 9.30
CA ALA A 180 -5.10 5.88 9.92
C ALA A 180 -6.44 5.19 9.62
N TYR A 181 -6.38 4.03 8.98
CA TYR A 181 -7.52 3.27 8.53
C TYR A 181 -7.80 2.07 9.44
N MET A 182 -6.76 1.42 9.93
CA MET A 182 -6.87 0.30 10.86
C MET A 182 -5.77 0.37 11.90
N LEU A 183 -6.10 0.05 13.14
CA LEU A 183 -5.17 -0.05 14.25
C LEU A 183 -5.09 -1.51 14.69
N VAL A 184 -3.88 -2.00 14.92
CA VAL A 184 -3.64 -3.36 15.42
C VAL A 184 -3.03 -3.25 16.80
N TYR A 185 -3.72 -3.84 17.77
CA TYR A 185 -3.34 -3.89 19.17
C TYR A 185 -3.07 -5.33 19.58
N ILE A 186 -2.05 -5.55 20.41
CA ILE A 186 -1.74 -6.89 20.90
C ILE A 186 -1.78 -6.90 22.42
N LYS A 187 -2.52 -7.88 22.96
CA LYS A 187 -2.76 -8.05 24.39
C LYS A 187 -1.44 -8.24 25.12
N ARG A 188 -1.23 -7.50 26.20
CA ARG A 188 -0.13 -7.73 27.12
C ARG A 188 -0.29 -9.09 27.78
N LEU A 189 0.79 -9.87 27.78
CA LEU A 189 0.85 -11.10 28.58
C LEU A 189 1.07 -10.68 30.04
N SER A 190 0.34 -11.29 30.97
CA SER A 190 0.56 -11.10 32.40
C SER A 190 1.97 -11.55 32.79
N GLU A 191 2.64 -10.76 33.63
CA GLU A 191 4.03 -10.98 34.10
C GLU A 191 4.26 -12.38 34.72
N ASP A 192 3.21 -13.06 35.20
CA ASP A 192 3.28 -14.42 35.74
C ASP A 192 3.69 -15.52 34.74
N LYS A 193 3.69 -15.25 33.43
CA LYS A 193 4.15 -16.21 32.40
C LYS A 193 5.56 -15.94 31.90
N THR A 194 6.19 -14.85 32.32
CA THR A 194 7.42 -14.34 31.70
C THR A 194 8.70 -14.95 32.29
N ALA A 195 8.60 -15.88 33.24
CA ALA A 195 9.77 -16.64 33.70
C ALA A 195 10.17 -17.80 32.76
N ASN A 196 9.28 -18.24 31.85
CA ASN A 196 9.55 -19.39 30.96
C ASN A 196 9.24 -19.15 29.46
N SER A 197 8.98 -17.91 29.02
CA SER A 197 8.72 -17.62 27.60
C SER A 197 9.36 -16.33 27.10
N SER A 198 10.54 -16.00 27.61
CA SER A 198 11.43 -15.01 26.99
C SER A 198 12.26 -15.64 25.87
N GLU A 199 11.61 -16.46 25.03
CA GLU A 199 12.11 -16.71 23.69
C GLU A 199 11.27 -15.82 22.78
N SER A 200 11.89 -14.74 22.32
CA SER A 200 11.68 -14.33 20.94
C SER A 200 11.85 -15.61 20.13
N GLU A 201 10.76 -16.27 19.77
CA GLU A 201 10.75 -17.28 18.71
C GLU A 201 11.28 -16.53 17.48
N LYS A 202 12.61 -16.47 17.35
CA LYS A 202 13.24 -16.27 16.07
C LYS A 202 12.63 -17.37 15.23
N VAL A 203 11.76 -16.98 14.31
CA VAL A 203 11.16 -17.89 13.36
C VAL A 203 12.32 -18.44 12.53
N SER A 204 12.94 -19.52 13.00
CA SER A 204 13.99 -20.19 12.26
C SER A 204 13.35 -20.88 11.07
N GLU A 205 14.06 -20.99 9.95
CA GLU A 205 13.62 -21.73 8.76
C GLU A 205 13.21 -23.18 9.10
N GLU A 206 13.67 -23.70 10.24
CA GLU A 206 13.32 -25.00 10.81
C GLU A 206 11.84 -25.17 11.19
N LEU A 207 11.09 -24.09 11.40
CA LEU A 207 9.65 -24.14 11.72
C LEU A 207 8.78 -24.50 10.51
N LEU A 208 9.27 -24.27 9.28
CA LEU A 208 8.52 -24.63 8.08
C LEU A 208 8.57 -26.15 7.85
N PRO A 209 7.43 -26.82 7.59
CA PRO A 209 7.42 -28.23 7.23
C PRO A 209 8.36 -28.48 6.05
N LYS A 210 9.13 -29.58 6.11
CA LYS A 210 10.17 -29.91 5.12
C LYS A 210 9.68 -29.81 3.67
N HIS A 211 8.49 -30.36 3.38
CA HIS A 211 7.92 -30.34 2.04
C HIS A 211 7.66 -28.92 1.49
N VAL A 212 7.30 -27.96 2.37
CA VAL A 212 7.10 -26.55 1.98
C VAL A 212 8.45 -25.91 1.67
N ARG A 213 9.46 -26.17 2.51
CA ARG A 213 10.82 -25.67 2.29
C ARG A 213 11.38 -26.19 0.97
N ASP A 214 11.26 -27.50 0.72
CA ASP A 214 11.73 -28.15 -0.51
C ASP A 214 11.00 -27.58 -1.74
N TYR A 215 9.69 -27.31 -1.63
CA TYR A 215 8.92 -26.67 -2.70
C TYR A 215 9.41 -25.26 -3.01
N VAL A 216 9.58 -24.41 -1.99
CA VAL A 216 10.08 -23.02 -2.16
C VAL A 216 11.47 -23.01 -2.78
N LEU A 217 12.37 -23.87 -2.31
CA LEU A 217 13.72 -24.00 -2.89
C LEU A 217 13.67 -24.43 -4.36
N MET A 218 12.80 -25.38 -4.70
CA MET A 218 12.65 -25.83 -6.08
C MET A 218 12.05 -24.76 -6.98
N ASP A 219 11.06 -24.00 -6.50
CA ASP A 219 10.43 -22.93 -7.24
C ASP A 219 11.38 -21.74 -7.47
N ASN A 220 12.13 -21.33 -6.44
CA ASN A 220 13.20 -20.33 -6.56
C ASN A 220 14.25 -20.75 -7.60
N LYS A 221 14.68 -22.01 -7.58
CA LYS A 221 15.64 -22.53 -8.58
C LYS A 221 15.08 -22.49 -10.00
N ARG A 222 13.79 -22.79 -10.19
CA ARG A 222 13.14 -22.66 -11.50
C ARG A 222 13.10 -21.21 -11.97
N PHE A 223 12.77 -20.28 -11.07
CA PHE A 223 12.77 -18.86 -11.37
C PHE A 223 14.18 -18.35 -11.75
N GLU A 224 15.20 -18.72 -10.99
CA GLU A 224 16.60 -18.38 -11.29
C GLU A 224 17.04 -18.90 -12.67
N ASN A 225 16.72 -20.16 -12.99
CA ASN A 225 17.01 -20.73 -14.30
C ASN A 225 16.30 -19.96 -15.43
N TRP A 226 15.03 -19.61 -15.24
CA TRP A 226 14.27 -18.82 -16.21
C TRP A 226 14.87 -17.43 -16.43
N ILE A 227 15.33 -16.77 -15.36
CA ILE A 227 16.05 -15.49 -15.46
C ILE A 227 17.35 -15.67 -16.27
N GLN A 228 18.11 -16.74 -16.05
CA GLN A 228 19.33 -17.01 -16.82
C GLN A 228 19.03 -17.26 -18.31
N GLU A 229 17.97 -18.02 -18.63
CA GLU A 229 17.53 -18.23 -20.01
C GLU A 229 17.14 -16.91 -20.68
N LEU A 230 16.39 -16.05 -19.99
CA LEU A 230 16.03 -14.72 -20.49
C LEU A 230 17.25 -13.85 -20.77
N LEU A 231 18.24 -13.84 -19.86
CA LEU A 231 19.48 -13.08 -20.04
C LEU A 231 20.28 -13.62 -21.24
N ASN A 232 20.40 -14.95 -21.37
CA ASN A 232 21.08 -15.57 -22.51
C ASN A 232 20.39 -15.24 -23.84
N MET A 233 19.06 -15.30 -23.90
CA MET A 233 18.32 -14.94 -25.12
C MET A 233 18.49 -13.47 -25.47
N ARG A 234 18.51 -12.57 -24.47
CA ARG A 234 18.78 -11.15 -24.68
C ARG A 234 20.18 -10.94 -25.24
N ASP A 235 21.20 -11.58 -24.66
CA ASP A 235 22.59 -11.41 -25.06
C ASP A 235 22.84 -11.98 -26.48
N GLN A 236 22.24 -13.13 -26.82
CA GLN A 236 22.23 -13.66 -28.19
C GLN A 236 21.56 -12.70 -29.17
N SER A 237 20.42 -12.10 -28.80
CA SER A 237 19.72 -11.15 -29.66
C SER A 237 20.54 -9.89 -29.91
N VAL A 238 21.27 -9.41 -28.88
CA VAL A 238 22.20 -8.28 -29.00
C VAL A 238 23.37 -8.64 -29.92
N GLU A 239 23.95 -9.83 -29.76
CA GLU A 239 25.08 -10.27 -30.57
C GLU A 239 24.71 -10.44 -32.05
N ILE A 240 23.57 -11.08 -32.34
CA ILE A 240 23.02 -11.17 -33.71
C ILE A 240 22.79 -9.78 -34.29
N GLY A 241 22.29 -8.83 -33.48
CA GLY A 241 22.14 -7.44 -33.88
C GLY A 241 23.48 -6.77 -34.24
N ARG A 242 24.53 -7.04 -33.44
CA ARG A 242 25.89 -6.53 -33.64
C ARG A 242 26.53 -7.10 -34.92
N GLU A 243 26.46 -8.41 -35.12
CA GLU A 243 26.95 -9.08 -36.33
C GLU A 243 26.28 -8.54 -37.58
N ARG A 244 24.95 -8.41 -37.57
CA ARG A 244 24.19 -7.82 -38.68
C ARG A 244 24.63 -6.38 -38.97
N GLN A 245 24.91 -5.59 -37.94
CA GLN A 245 25.42 -4.22 -38.11
C GLN A 245 26.82 -4.20 -38.74
N GLU A 246 27.69 -5.14 -38.37
CA GLU A 246 29.03 -5.29 -38.96
C GLU A 246 28.97 -5.75 -40.43
N GLU A 247 28.10 -6.70 -40.76
CA GLU A 247 27.85 -7.12 -42.15
C GLU A 247 27.38 -5.95 -43.02
N ILE A 248 26.40 -5.18 -42.53
CA ILE A 248 25.90 -3.98 -43.22
C ILE A 248 27.04 -2.98 -43.46
N LYS A 249 27.87 -2.74 -42.44
CA LYS A 249 29.04 -1.84 -42.54
C LYS A 249 30.04 -2.34 -43.58
N TYR A 250 30.31 -3.64 -43.63
CA TYR A 250 31.19 -4.24 -44.64
C TYR A 250 30.63 -4.11 -46.06
N VAL A 251 29.34 -4.40 -46.25
CA VAL A 251 28.65 -4.21 -47.55
C VAL A 251 28.76 -2.75 -47.98
N TYR A 252 28.51 -1.80 -47.08
CA TYR A 252 28.67 -0.37 -47.37
C TYR A 252 30.09 -0.04 -47.89
N TYR A 253 31.15 -0.45 -47.18
CA TYR A 253 32.52 -0.20 -47.63
C TYR A 253 32.88 -0.89 -48.95
N SER A 254 32.30 -2.05 -49.24
CA SER A 254 32.55 -2.81 -50.47
C SER A 254 31.83 -2.23 -51.68
N LEU A 255 30.69 -1.55 -51.46
CA LEU A 255 29.91 -0.90 -52.52
C LEU A 255 30.51 0.44 -52.97
N VAL A 256 31.42 1.05 -52.20
CA VAL A 256 32.08 2.31 -52.58
C VAL A 256 33.24 2.01 -53.55
N PRO A 257 33.16 2.43 -54.83
CA PRO A 257 34.26 2.22 -55.78
C PRO A 257 35.48 3.02 -55.37
N LYS A 258 36.68 2.41 -55.39
CA LYS A 258 37.93 3.12 -55.15
C LYS A 258 38.34 3.89 -56.42
N GLY A 259 38.04 5.19 -56.49
CA GLY A 259 38.52 6.10 -57.54
C GLY A 259 37.55 7.24 -57.89
N ASN A 260 38.06 8.28 -58.56
CA ASN A 260 37.36 9.54 -58.90
C ASN A 260 36.26 9.43 -59.99
N VAL A 261 35.64 8.26 -60.20
CA VAL A 261 34.62 8.04 -61.26
C VAL A 261 33.18 8.18 -60.73
N LEU A 262 33.03 8.55 -59.45
CA LEU A 262 31.79 8.50 -58.66
C LEU A 262 30.56 9.16 -59.30
N ASN A 263 30.70 10.32 -59.94
CA ASN A 263 29.53 11.13 -60.29
C ASN A 263 28.75 10.66 -61.53
N MET A 264 29.23 9.66 -62.29
CA MET A 264 28.63 9.33 -63.59
C MET A 264 27.59 8.20 -63.55
N PHE A 265 27.52 7.43 -62.46
CA PHE A 265 26.63 6.26 -62.35
C PHE A 265 26.00 6.07 -60.95
N GLU A 266 25.93 7.10 -60.12
CA GLU A 266 25.37 7.02 -58.76
C GLU A 266 23.84 7.20 -58.80
N TRP A 267 23.10 6.11 -59.04
CA TRP A 267 21.63 6.10 -59.18
C TRP A 267 20.88 6.06 -57.83
N LEU A 268 21.58 5.68 -56.75
CA LEU A 268 21.12 5.76 -55.36
C LEU A 268 22.20 6.47 -54.54
N SER A 269 21.83 7.51 -53.80
CA SER A 269 22.82 8.21 -52.97
C SER A 269 23.30 7.32 -51.83
N LEU A 270 24.62 7.30 -51.59
CA LEU A 270 25.22 6.56 -50.49
C LEU A 270 24.68 7.01 -49.12
N ASP A 271 24.26 8.26 -48.99
CA ASP A 271 23.60 8.82 -47.80
C ASP A 271 22.21 8.21 -47.57
N TRP A 272 21.40 8.05 -48.63
CA TRP A 272 20.10 7.39 -48.56
C TRP A 272 20.24 5.92 -48.20
N LEU A 273 21.13 5.19 -48.88
CA LEU A 273 21.36 3.77 -48.66
C LEU A 273 21.88 3.50 -47.24
N SER A 274 22.77 4.35 -46.73
CA SER A 274 23.26 4.30 -45.34
C SER A 274 22.12 4.45 -44.33
N ARG A 275 21.21 5.41 -44.54
CA ARG A 275 20.05 5.62 -43.66
C ARG A 275 19.06 4.45 -43.72
N TRP A 276 18.77 3.92 -44.90
CA TRP A 276 17.87 2.77 -45.07
C TRP A 276 18.43 1.49 -44.47
N LEU A 277 19.72 1.22 -44.63
CA LEU A 277 20.37 0.07 -44.01
C LEU A 277 20.43 0.16 -42.48
N THR A 278 20.50 1.38 -41.93
CA THR A 278 20.56 1.60 -40.47
C THR A 278 19.18 1.52 -39.81
N ASP A 279 18.16 2.12 -40.41
CA ASP A 279 16.77 2.09 -39.92
C ASP A 279 15.80 2.22 -41.12
N PRO A 280 15.33 1.09 -41.68
CA PRO A 280 14.50 1.09 -42.89
C PRO A 280 13.19 1.87 -42.73
N ILE A 281 12.70 2.02 -41.50
CA ILE A 281 11.42 2.69 -41.18
C ILE A 281 11.59 4.21 -41.21
N LYS A 282 12.80 4.72 -40.90
CA LYS A 282 13.09 6.16 -40.88
C LYS A 282 13.73 6.69 -42.15
N ALA A 283 14.08 5.82 -43.10
CA ALA A 283 14.64 6.26 -44.35
C ALA A 283 13.59 6.96 -45.22
N PRO A 284 13.90 8.14 -45.80
CA PRO A 284 12.97 8.84 -46.69
C PRO A 284 12.69 8.01 -47.94
N SER A 285 11.60 8.27 -48.67
CA SER A 285 11.37 7.64 -49.97
C SER A 285 12.41 8.09 -51.00
N ILE A 286 12.80 7.20 -51.93
CA ILE A 286 13.73 7.54 -53.02
C ILE A 286 13.03 8.51 -53.97
N ASN A 287 13.63 9.68 -54.21
CA ASN A 287 13.13 10.63 -55.19
C ASN A 287 13.60 10.26 -56.60
N ASN A 288 12.69 9.69 -57.41
CA ASN A 288 12.97 9.29 -58.79
C ASN A 288 12.57 10.34 -59.85
N GLN A 289 12.19 11.56 -59.46
CA GLN A 289 11.66 12.57 -60.40
C GLN A 289 12.60 12.90 -61.56
N SER A 290 13.92 12.86 -61.33
CA SER A 290 14.94 13.10 -62.37
C SER A 290 15.07 11.99 -63.40
N PHE A 291 14.50 10.80 -63.13
CA PHE A 291 14.59 9.61 -63.99
C PHE A 291 13.24 9.26 -64.64
N LEU A 292 12.18 10.00 -64.32
CA LEU A 292 10.90 9.85 -64.99
C LEU A 292 10.98 10.54 -66.35
N CYS A 293 10.68 9.80 -67.41
CA CYS A 293 10.55 10.35 -68.76
C CYS A 293 9.44 11.42 -68.76
N CYS A 294 9.65 12.52 -69.48
CA CYS A 294 8.75 13.69 -69.55
C CYS A 294 7.39 13.42 -70.23
N HIS A 295 7.03 12.15 -70.46
CA HIS A 295 5.71 11.72 -70.91
C HIS A 295 4.90 11.21 -69.72
N SER A 296 4.40 12.14 -68.91
CA SER A 296 3.35 11.89 -67.91
C SER A 296 2.14 12.74 -68.22
#